data_AF-A0A6H0CYH8-F1
#
_entry.id   AF-A0A6H0CYH8-F1
#
_cell.length_a   1.000
_cell.length_b   1.000
_cell.length_c   1.000
_cell.angle_alpha   90.00
_cell.angle_beta   90.00
_cell.angle_gamma   90.00
#
_symmetry.space_group_name_H-M   'P 1'
#
loop_
_entity.id
_entity.type
_entity.pdbx_description
1 polymer ?
#
loop_
_entity_poly.entity_id
_entity_poly.type
_entity_poly.pdbx_seq_one_letter_code
_entity_poly.pdbx_strand_id
1 'polypeptide(L)'
;MILLGACAAWSLITAAARGGRPEGLLLAVLALAAGYAAGRVSGALLPVAAPCVGAAAGLGLAVALPGFSPGPWYAGPLGPAGGTAALLALATGAACCAAWATRVPALRTGLAALACATVPAGLALGSAAGCVAGGAVLLCALAAGSAHGRGRWLAGLAVAAGVVTAALWAVAAGALPDGLAGALGGWFPAHRVPQWQDALRLADHHPGLGVGPGRFGELGDVGGTLPADGRPHSAPLQQAAEQGLVGVSLLAAVFCWILYALWRSARPTPVALTAGAALTVLAALASVSNALSFTPVTAGAGLLAGWATARPWSAAWSSRDAGQGTGSNRPFPA
;
A
#
# COMPACT_ATOMS: atom_id res chain seq x y z
N MET A 1 3.90 -15.24 -3.04
CA MET A 1 4.71 -15.49 -4.25
C MET A 1 3.88 -16.06 -5.39
N ILE A 2 3.13 -17.16 -5.21
CA ILE A 2 2.21 -17.70 -6.24
C ILE A 2 1.29 -16.62 -6.81
N LEU A 3 0.67 -15.82 -5.95
CA LEU A 3 -0.25 -14.77 -6.38
C LEU A 3 0.42 -13.63 -7.18
N LEU A 4 1.65 -13.26 -6.83
CA LEU A 4 2.43 -12.27 -7.60
C LEU A 4 2.86 -12.86 -8.96
N GLY A 5 3.18 -14.15 -8.99
CA GLY A 5 3.38 -14.89 -10.25
C GLY A 5 2.12 -14.93 -11.12
N ALA A 6 0.94 -15.08 -10.51
CA ALA A 6 -0.33 -14.99 -11.23
C ALA A 6 -0.58 -13.58 -11.79
N CYS A 7 -0.26 -12.51 -11.04
CA CYS A 7 -0.32 -11.13 -11.55
C CYS A 7 0.60 -10.93 -12.77
N ALA A 8 1.84 -11.42 -12.70
CA ALA A 8 2.81 -11.33 -13.79
C ALA A 8 2.39 -12.18 -15.00
N ALA A 9 1.87 -13.38 -14.78
CA ALA A 9 1.37 -14.24 -15.85
C ALA A 9 0.16 -13.60 -16.55
N TRP A 10 -0.79 -13.06 -15.78
CA TRP A 10 -1.97 -12.39 -16.32
C TRP A 10 -1.61 -11.14 -17.14
N SER A 11 -0.63 -10.36 -16.70
CA SER A 11 -0.19 -9.19 -17.47
C SER A 11 0.47 -9.56 -18.79
N LEU A 12 1.23 -10.66 -18.83
CA LEU A 12 1.79 -11.18 -20.08
C LEU A 12 0.70 -11.73 -21.00
N ILE A 13 -0.30 -12.43 -20.46
CA ILE A 13 -1.44 -12.95 -21.24
C ILE A 13 -2.24 -11.79 -21.87
N THR A 14 -2.57 -10.77 -21.08
CA THR A 14 -3.33 -9.60 -21.57
C THR A 14 -2.51 -8.77 -22.55
N ALA A 15 -1.19 -8.62 -22.32
CA ALA A 15 -0.28 -7.98 -23.28
C ALA A 15 -0.23 -8.74 -24.61
N ALA A 16 -0.06 -10.07 -24.58
CA ALA A 16 -0.02 -10.90 -25.78
C ALA A 16 -1.34 -10.89 -26.55
N ALA A 17 -2.48 -10.88 -25.85
CA ALA A 17 -3.80 -10.89 -26.47
C ALA A 17 -4.22 -9.53 -27.05
N ARG A 18 -3.69 -8.41 -26.53
CA ARG A 18 -4.18 -7.05 -26.83
C ARG A 18 -3.10 -6.06 -27.27
N GLY A 19 -1.86 -6.51 -27.46
CA GLY A 19 -0.73 -5.70 -27.92
C GLY A 19 -0.24 -4.67 -26.89
N GLY A 20 -0.36 -4.97 -25.60
CA GLY A 20 0.00 -4.07 -24.51
C GLY A 20 1.46 -4.13 -24.07
N ARG A 21 1.87 -3.16 -23.24
CA ARG A 21 3.20 -3.00 -22.65
C ARG A 21 3.20 -3.34 -21.16
N PRO A 22 3.56 -4.58 -20.76
CA PRO A 22 3.42 -5.06 -19.38
C PRO A 22 4.55 -4.61 -18.45
N GLU A 23 5.57 -3.92 -18.95
CA GLU A 23 6.82 -3.64 -18.24
C GLU A 23 6.58 -2.89 -16.93
N GLY A 24 5.70 -1.88 -16.93
CA GLY A 24 5.38 -1.11 -15.74
C GLY A 24 4.80 -1.95 -14.60
N LEU A 25 3.86 -2.86 -14.93
CA LEU A 25 3.28 -3.76 -13.92
C LEU A 25 4.30 -4.81 -13.46
N LEU A 26 5.10 -5.36 -14.37
CA LEU A 26 6.14 -6.34 -14.02
C LEU A 26 7.17 -5.73 -13.07
N LEU A 27 7.58 -4.48 -13.31
CA LEU A 27 8.46 -3.74 -12.40
C LEU A 27 7.81 -3.48 -11.05
N ALA A 28 6.52 -3.13 -11.00
CA ALA A 28 5.80 -2.95 -9.75
C ALA A 28 5.67 -4.25 -8.95
N VAL A 29 5.36 -5.38 -9.60
CA VAL A 29 5.29 -6.70 -9.00
C VAL A 29 6.66 -7.14 -8.48
N LEU A 30 7.72 -6.93 -9.28
CA LEU A 30 9.10 -7.22 -8.88
C LEU A 30 9.53 -6.38 -7.68
N ALA A 31 9.26 -5.08 -7.70
CA ALA A 31 9.58 -4.16 -6.61
C ALA A 31 8.86 -4.56 -5.31
N LEU A 32 7.58 -4.91 -5.40
CA LEU A 32 6.80 -5.40 -4.26
C LEU A 32 7.38 -6.72 -3.72
N ALA A 33 7.71 -7.67 -4.60
CA ALA A 33 8.26 -8.97 -4.21
C ALA A 33 9.65 -8.83 -3.57
N ALA A 34 10.53 -8.04 -4.19
CA ALA A 34 11.88 -7.76 -3.69
C ALA A 34 11.82 -7.02 -2.35
N GLY A 35 10.97 -6.00 -2.24
CA GLY A 35 10.71 -5.29 -0.98
C GLY A 35 10.20 -6.24 0.10
N TYR A 36 9.23 -7.11 -0.21
CA TYR A 36 8.72 -8.10 0.74
C TYR A 36 9.80 -9.07 1.22
N ALA A 37 10.62 -9.61 0.31
CA ALA A 37 11.71 -10.51 0.65
C ALA A 37 12.79 -9.81 1.50
N ALA A 38 13.25 -8.64 1.07
CA ALA A 38 14.25 -7.84 1.78
C ALA A 38 13.73 -7.41 3.16
N GLY A 39 12.47 -7.01 3.26
CA GLY A 39 11.81 -6.65 4.52
C GLY A 39 11.71 -7.84 5.47
N ARG A 40 11.42 -9.03 4.95
CA ARG A 40 11.40 -10.25 5.76
C ARG A 40 12.77 -10.63 6.32
N VAL A 41 13.84 -10.52 5.52
CA VAL A 41 15.21 -10.82 5.95
C VAL A 41 15.70 -9.76 6.94
N SER A 42 15.64 -8.48 6.57
CA SER A 42 16.08 -7.38 7.43
C SER A 42 15.26 -7.27 8.72
N GLY A 43 13.95 -7.50 8.68
CA GLY A 43 13.09 -7.49 9.85
C GLY A 43 13.31 -8.65 10.81
N ALA A 44 13.82 -9.79 10.32
CA ALA A 44 14.21 -10.92 11.15
C ALA A 44 15.54 -10.67 11.88
N LEU A 45 16.49 -9.99 11.21
CA LEU A 45 17.80 -9.63 11.76
C LEU A 45 17.74 -8.43 12.69
N LEU A 46 17.08 -7.35 12.26
CA LEU A 46 17.11 -6.03 12.88
C LEU A 46 15.69 -5.46 13.00
N PRO A 47 14.88 -5.99 13.95
CA PRO A 47 13.45 -5.67 14.03
C PRO A 47 13.12 -4.21 14.33
N VAL A 48 14.08 -3.43 14.85
CA VAL A 48 13.92 -2.00 15.17
C VAL A 48 14.71 -1.12 14.20
N ALA A 49 15.98 -1.47 13.92
CA ALA A 49 16.82 -0.64 13.06
C ALA A 49 16.36 -0.67 11.59
N ALA A 50 15.92 -1.82 11.06
CA ALA A 50 15.46 -1.90 9.67
C ALA A 50 14.25 -0.99 9.38
N PRO A 51 13.14 -1.02 10.16
CA PRO A 51 12.03 -0.10 9.93
C PRO A 51 12.38 1.36 10.26
N CYS A 52 13.31 1.62 11.18
CA CYS A 52 13.78 2.99 11.44
C CYS A 52 14.53 3.58 10.23
N VAL A 53 15.47 2.82 9.65
CA VAL A 53 16.18 3.22 8.42
C VAL A 53 15.19 3.37 7.27
N GLY A 54 14.21 2.47 7.16
CA GLY A 54 13.12 2.56 6.19
C GLY A 54 12.30 3.84 6.32
N ALA A 55 11.95 4.23 7.54
CA ALA A 55 11.22 5.48 7.81
C ALA A 55 12.05 6.71 7.42
N ALA A 56 13.33 6.74 7.80
CA ALA A 56 14.24 7.82 7.44
C ALA A 56 14.45 7.92 5.91
N ALA A 57 14.61 6.78 5.23
CA ALA A 57 14.74 6.73 3.78
C ALA A 57 13.45 7.20 3.08
N GLY A 58 12.27 6.79 3.56
CA GLY A 58 10.98 7.24 3.02
C GLY A 58 10.76 8.74 3.17
N LEU A 59 11.09 9.30 4.35
CA LEU A 59 11.06 10.75 4.58
C LEU A 59 12.09 11.48 3.71
N GLY A 60 13.33 10.97 3.65
CA GLY A 60 14.40 11.51 2.83
C GLY A 60 14.03 11.55 1.35
N LEU A 61 13.41 10.48 0.81
CA LEU A 61 12.91 10.46 -0.56
C LEU A 61 11.77 11.46 -0.78
N ALA A 62 10.86 11.59 0.18
CA ALA A 62 9.78 12.58 0.09
C ALA A 62 10.31 14.03 0.07
N VAL A 63 11.45 14.31 0.71
CA VAL A 63 12.11 15.62 0.73
C VAL A 63 13.02 15.83 -0.48
N ALA A 64 13.84 14.84 -0.83
CA ALA A 64 14.89 14.93 -1.85
C ALA A 64 14.35 14.86 -3.29
N LEU A 65 13.11 14.38 -3.47
CA LEU A 65 12.43 14.38 -4.75
C LEU A 65 11.15 15.23 -4.65
N PRO A 66 11.27 16.59 -4.61
CA PRO A 66 10.11 17.48 -4.53
C PRO A 66 9.15 17.40 -5.73
N GLY A 67 9.42 16.56 -6.73
CA GLY A 67 8.63 16.45 -7.95
C GLY A 67 8.78 15.11 -8.67
N PHE A 68 7.93 14.15 -8.35
CA PHE A 68 7.44 13.19 -9.34
C PHE A 68 6.45 13.90 -10.31
N SER A 69 6.92 14.85 -11.15
CA SER A 69 6.08 15.70 -12.03
C SER A 69 6.76 16.10 -13.36
N PRO A 70 5.99 16.28 -14.45
CA PRO A 70 5.93 17.61 -15.09
C PRO A 70 4.49 18.05 -15.50
N GLY A 71 4.02 19.23 -15.05
CA GLY A 71 2.84 19.93 -15.61
C GLY A 71 2.15 20.96 -14.68
N PRO A 72 1.45 22.00 -15.21
CA PRO A 72 1.15 23.25 -14.47
C PRO A 72 -0.03 23.25 -13.45
N TRP A 73 0.29 23.72 -12.24
CA TRP A 73 -0.34 24.59 -11.21
C TRP A 73 -1.85 24.65 -10.84
N TYR A 74 -2.78 23.83 -11.35
CA TYR A 74 -4.20 23.94 -10.93
C TYR A 74 -4.74 22.76 -10.07
N ALA A 75 -3.86 21.95 -9.49
CA ALA A 75 -4.24 20.80 -8.68
C ALA A 75 -4.44 21.15 -7.18
N GLY A 76 -5.70 21.26 -6.76
CA GLY A 76 -6.09 20.93 -5.39
C GLY A 76 -6.33 19.41 -5.24
N PRO A 77 -6.46 18.90 -4.01
CA PRO A 77 -5.41 18.51 -3.06
C PRO A 77 -4.67 17.19 -3.40
N LEU A 78 -4.96 16.54 -4.54
CA LEU A 78 -4.46 15.19 -4.86
C LEU A 78 -3.81 15.11 -6.26
N GLY A 79 -3.00 16.13 -6.61
CA GLY A 79 -2.08 16.12 -7.75
C GLY A 79 -0.84 15.21 -7.51
N PRO A 80 0.35 15.56 -8.05
CA PRO A 80 1.66 14.88 -7.81
C PRO A 80 1.97 14.51 -6.33
N ALA A 81 1.20 15.06 -5.39
CA ALA A 81 1.10 14.73 -3.97
C ALA A 81 0.77 13.26 -3.63
N GLY A 82 0.21 12.44 -4.54
CA GLY A 82 -0.16 11.05 -4.25
C GLY A 82 1.03 10.16 -3.87
N GLY A 83 2.16 10.31 -4.59
CA GLY A 83 3.40 9.57 -4.29
C GLY A 83 4.02 10.01 -2.97
N THR A 84 4.12 11.32 -2.73
CA THR A 84 4.62 11.88 -1.46
C THR A 84 3.74 11.47 -0.27
N ALA A 85 2.42 11.55 -0.41
CA ALA A 85 1.49 11.13 0.63
C ALA A 85 1.61 9.64 0.96
N ALA A 86 1.78 8.80 -0.06
CA ALA A 86 2.02 7.37 0.10
C ALA A 86 3.35 7.09 0.80
N LEU A 87 4.44 7.76 0.41
CA LEU A 87 5.75 7.62 1.06
C LEU A 87 5.70 8.08 2.52
N LEU A 88 5.03 9.19 2.81
CA LEU A 88 4.85 9.67 4.19
C LEU A 88 4.05 8.67 5.01
N ALA A 89 2.92 8.15 4.50
CA ALA A 89 2.14 7.14 5.20
C ALA A 89 2.94 5.85 5.49
N LEU A 90 3.74 5.39 4.54
CA LEU A 90 4.64 4.23 4.71
C LEU A 90 5.76 4.53 5.71
N ALA A 91 6.34 5.73 5.68
CA ALA A 91 7.37 6.16 6.63
C ALA A 91 6.81 6.27 8.06
N THR A 92 5.61 6.86 8.23
CA THR A 92 4.90 6.89 9.52
C THR A 92 4.64 5.48 10.02
N GLY A 93 4.14 4.59 9.14
CA GLY A 93 3.87 3.19 9.46
C GLY A 93 5.14 2.46 9.91
N ALA A 94 6.26 2.65 9.22
CA ALA A 94 7.55 2.07 9.56
C ALA A 94 8.08 2.59 10.91
N ALA A 95 8.02 3.91 11.16
CA ALA A 95 8.41 4.51 12.43
C ALA A 95 7.55 4.00 13.60
N CYS A 96 6.24 3.89 13.42
CA CYS A 96 5.33 3.30 14.39
C CYS A 96 5.63 1.83 14.66
N CYS A 97 5.90 1.03 13.61
CA CYS A 97 6.30 -0.36 13.74
C CYS A 97 7.60 -0.49 14.55
N ALA A 98 8.59 0.37 14.29
CA ALA A 98 9.84 0.41 15.03
C ALA A 98 9.62 0.76 16.51
N ALA A 99 8.77 1.77 16.78
CA ALA A 99 8.44 2.21 18.14
C ALA A 99 7.77 1.09 18.96
N TRP A 100 6.85 0.32 18.36
CA TRP A 100 6.21 -0.83 19.00
C TRP A 100 7.11 -2.06 19.14
N ALA A 101 8.16 -2.17 18.32
CA ALA A 101 9.09 -3.30 18.36
C ALA A 101 10.22 -3.14 19.40
N THR A 102 10.53 -1.92 19.84
CA THR A 102 11.58 -1.68 20.85
C THR A 102 11.06 -1.85 22.29
N ARG A 103 11.92 -2.40 23.16
CA ARG A 103 11.68 -2.48 24.60
C ARG A 103 12.29 -1.30 25.37
N VAL A 104 13.14 -0.51 24.72
CA VAL A 104 13.86 0.61 25.36
C VAL A 104 12.98 1.86 25.31
N PRO A 105 12.58 2.45 26.46
CA PRO A 105 11.62 3.55 26.50
C PRO A 105 12.14 4.81 25.80
N ALA A 106 13.43 5.14 25.95
CA ALA A 106 14.03 6.31 25.28
C ALA A 106 14.05 6.17 23.74
N LEU A 107 14.31 4.96 23.23
CA LEU A 107 14.25 4.72 21.79
C LEU A 107 12.80 4.77 21.28
N ARG A 108 11.85 4.27 22.09
CA ARG A 108 10.42 4.32 21.78
C ARG A 108 9.93 5.76 21.66
N THR A 109 10.31 6.65 22.58
CA THR A 109 9.93 8.07 22.51
C THR A 109 10.57 8.75 21.30
N GLY A 110 11.83 8.48 20.99
CA GLY A 110 12.48 9.00 19.79
C GLY A 110 11.79 8.57 18.49
N LEU A 111 11.40 7.29 18.38
CA LEU A 111 10.69 6.75 17.21
C LEU A 111 9.24 7.25 17.12
N ALA A 112 8.56 7.45 18.26
CA ALA A 112 7.26 8.09 18.31
C ALA A 112 7.34 9.56 17.88
N ALA A 113 8.38 10.29 18.31
CA ALA A 113 8.63 11.65 17.86
C ALA A 113 8.90 11.71 16.35
N LEU A 114 9.68 10.77 15.81
CA LEU A 114 9.89 10.64 14.36
C LEU A 114 8.56 10.41 13.62
N ALA A 115 7.71 9.50 14.12
CA ALA A 115 6.39 9.26 13.54
C ALA A 115 5.52 10.52 13.60
N CYS A 116 5.48 11.24 14.73
CA CYS A 116 4.78 12.51 14.85
C CYS A 116 5.32 13.57 13.88
N ALA A 117 6.63 13.62 13.65
CA ALA A 117 7.26 14.57 12.73
C ALA A 117 6.89 14.34 11.25
N THR A 118 6.54 13.10 10.86
CA THR A 118 6.09 12.81 9.48
C THR A 118 4.78 13.51 9.11
N VAL A 119 3.92 13.84 10.09
CA VAL A 119 2.62 14.50 9.87
C VAL A 119 2.79 15.96 9.42
N PRO A 120 3.48 16.85 10.17
CA PRO A 120 3.72 18.22 9.74
C PRO A 120 4.67 18.30 8.54
N ALA A 121 5.52 17.29 8.31
CA ALA A 121 6.34 17.21 7.10
C ALA A 121 5.47 17.21 5.82
N GLY A 122 4.27 16.63 5.87
CA GLY A 122 3.32 16.72 4.77
C GLY A 122 2.92 18.17 4.45
N LEU A 123 2.71 19.03 5.47
CA LEU A 123 2.35 20.43 5.28
C LEU A 123 3.53 21.21 4.72
N ALA A 124 4.73 20.96 5.26
CA ALA A 124 5.97 21.56 4.79
C ALA A 124 6.26 21.23 3.31
N LEU A 125 5.87 20.03 2.87
CA LEU A 125 5.98 19.56 1.49
C LEU A 125 4.75 19.93 0.62
N GLY A 126 3.81 20.73 1.13
CA GLY A 126 2.62 21.17 0.40
C GLY A 126 1.57 20.07 0.14
N SER A 127 1.64 18.95 0.87
CA SER A 127 0.75 17.79 0.73
C SER A 127 -0.16 17.61 1.95
N ALA A 128 -1.34 18.24 1.90
CA ALA A 128 -2.39 18.04 2.91
C ALA A 128 -2.79 16.55 3.00
N ALA A 129 -2.85 15.86 1.86
CA ALA A 129 -3.11 14.43 1.80
C ALA A 129 -2.06 13.61 2.58
N GLY A 130 -0.78 13.97 2.49
CA GLY A 130 0.28 13.33 3.27
C GLY A 130 0.12 13.53 4.77
N CYS A 131 -0.35 14.70 5.20
CA CYS A 131 -0.63 14.98 6.61
C CYS A 131 -1.77 14.12 7.13
N VAL A 132 -2.89 14.09 6.40
CA VAL A 132 -4.07 13.31 6.77
C VAL A 132 -3.74 11.82 6.76
N ALA A 133 -3.01 11.35 5.75
CA ALA A 133 -2.58 9.96 5.64
C ALA A 133 -1.64 9.56 6.79
N GLY A 134 -0.59 10.33 7.06
CA GLY A 134 0.32 10.11 8.18
C GLY A 134 -0.40 10.17 9.54
N GLY A 135 -1.27 11.16 9.73
CA GLY A 135 -2.10 11.31 10.93
C GLY A 135 -3.04 10.11 11.14
N ALA A 136 -3.71 9.65 10.09
CA ALA A 136 -4.56 8.46 10.15
C ALA A 136 -3.76 7.21 10.55
N VAL A 137 -2.56 7.01 9.98
CA VAL A 137 -1.68 5.91 10.37
C VAL A 137 -1.25 6.02 11.83
N LEU A 138 -0.88 7.21 12.30
CA LEU A 138 -0.47 7.46 13.69
C LEU A 138 -1.62 7.20 14.67
N LEU A 139 -2.83 7.68 14.37
CA LEU A 139 -4.02 7.43 15.19
C LEU A 139 -4.36 5.94 15.24
N CYS A 140 -4.30 5.24 14.10
CA CYS A 140 -4.46 3.79 14.05
C CYS A 140 -3.37 3.09 14.86
N ALA A 141 -2.14 3.61 14.87
CA ALA A 141 -1.03 3.05 15.64
C ALA A 141 -1.22 3.17 17.15
N LEU A 142 -1.76 4.30 17.60
CA LEU A 142 -2.10 4.52 19.01
C LEU A 142 -3.27 3.62 19.43
N ALA A 143 -4.32 3.55 18.61
CA ALA A 143 -5.47 2.68 18.84
C ALA A 143 -5.10 1.18 18.81
N ALA A 144 -4.10 0.80 18.02
CA ALA A 144 -3.61 -0.57 17.97
C ALA A 144 -3.00 -1.05 19.31
N GLY A 145 -2.57 -0.13 20.18
CA GLY A 145 -2.11 -0.44 21.54
C GLY A 145 -3.20 -0.95 22.48
N SER A 146 -4.47 -0.63 22.20
CA SER A 146 -5.64 -1.03 23.01
C SER A 146 -6.52 -2.10 22.34
N ALA A 147 -6.09 -2.63 21.19
CA ALA A 147 -6.88 -3.55 20.38
C ALA A 147 -7.02 -4.96 21.02
N HIS A 148 -8.24 -5.33 21.41
CA HIS A 148 -8.57 -6.63 22.01
C HIS A 148 -8.88 -7.75 20.99
N GLY A 149 -8.49 -7.59 19.72
CA GLY A 149 -8.77 -8.61 18.69
C GLY A 149 -8.20 -8.27 17.33
N ARG A 150 -7.03 -8.83 17.00
CA ARG A 150 -6.30 -8.60 15.74
C ARG A 150 -7.17 -8.81 14.49
N GLY A 151 -7.97 -9.88 14.49
CA GLY A 151 -8.81 -10.23 13.34
C GLY A 151 -9.87 -9.18 13.02
N ARG A 152 -10.57 -8.67 14.04
CA ARG A 152 -11.63 -7.65 13.86
C ARG A 152 -11.07 -6.34 13.30
N TRP A 153 -9.91 -5.91 13.80
CA TRP A 153 -9.24 -4.72 13.30
C TRP A 153 -8.78 -4.87 11.84
N LEU A 154 -8.18 -6.00 11.48
CA LEU A 154 -7.77 -6.26 10.10
C LEU A 154 -8.98 -6.39 9.16
N ALA A 155 -10.08 -6.98 9.62
CA ALA A 155 -11.34 -7.01 8.86
C ALA A 155 -11.90 -5.60 8.67
N GLY A 156 -11.87 -4.75 9.70
CA GLY A 156 -12.27 -3.35 9.61
C GLY A 156 -11.44 -2.58 8.59
N LEU A 157 -10.12 -2.81 8.54
CA LEU A 157 -9.24 -2.22 7.53
C LEU A 157 -9.56 -2.71 6.11
N ALA A 158 -9.85 -4.00 5.94
CA ALA A 158 -10.28 -4.55 4.66
C ALA A 158 -11.60 -3.92 4.18
N VAL A 159 -12.57 -3.79 5.08
CA VAL A 159 -13.86 -3.14 4.80
C VAL A 159 -13.65 -1.67 4.45
N ALA A 160 -12.80 -0.95 5.20
CA ALA A 160 -12.51 0.45 4.91
C ALA A 160 -11.90 0.65 3.52
N ALA A 161 -10.92 -0.18 3.12
CA ALA A 161 -10.39 -0.14 1.75
C ALA A 161 -11.47 -0.44 0.71
N GLY A 162 -12.28 -1.48 0.93
CA GLY A 162 -13.37 -1.86 0.04
C GLY A 162 -14.41 -0.75 -0.13
N VAL A 163 -14.79 -0.07 0.96
CA VAL A 163 -15.72 1.07 0.93
C VAL A 163 -15.14 2.23 0.13
N VAL A 164 -13.85 2.57 0.31
CA VAL A 164 -13.21 3.64 -0.47
C VAL A 164 -13.20 3.30 -1.96
N THR A 165 -12.79 2.08 -2.32
CA THR A 165 -12.77 1.64 -3.72
C THR A 165 -14.18 1.60 -4.32
N ALA A 166 -15.18 1.10 -3.59
CA ALA A 166 -16.57 1.04 -4.04
C ALA A 166 -17.19 2.43 -4.19
N ALA A 167 -16.90 3.36 -3.26
CA ALA A 167 -17.36 4.74 -3.36
C ALA A 167 -16.79 5.43 -4.61
N LEU A 168 -15.51 5.21 -4.91
CA LEU A 168 -14.88 5.74 -6.13
C LEU A 168 -15.48 5.12 -7.38
N TRP A 169 -15.77 3.83 -7.36
CA TRP A 169 -16.46 3.16 -8.45
C TRP A 169 -17.87 3.72 -8.66
N ALA A 170 -18.61 3.99 -7.58
CA ALA A 170 -19.94 4.60 -7.65
C ALA A 170 -19.88 6.05 -8.18
N VAL A 171 -18.87 6.84 -7.79
CA VAL A 171 -18.64 8.19 -8.33
C VAL A 171 -18.38 8.11 -9.83
N ALA A 172 -17.48 7.21 -10.22
CA ALA A 172 -17.13 6.99 -11.61
C ALA A 172 -18.33 6.51 -12.44
N ALA A 173 -19.23 5.69 -11.87
CA ALA A 173 -20.42 5.20 -12.54
C ALA A 173 -21.56 6.24 -12.60
N GLY A 174 -21.43 7.39 -11.92
CA GLY A 174 -22.53 8.35 -11.77
C GLY A 174 -23.70 7.79 -10.96
N ALA A 175 -23.46 6.80 -10.10
CA ALA A 175 -24.49 6.06 -9.38
C ALA A 175 -24.78 6.61 -7.96
N LEU A 176 -24.19 7.75 -7.58
CA LEU A 176 -24.46 8.37 -6.28
C LEU A 176 -25.72 9.22 -6.30
N PRO A 177 -26.49 9.24 -5.20
CA PRO A 177 -27.54 10.22 -4.99
C PRO A 177 -27.01 11.66 -5.09
N ASP A 178 -27.80 12.58 -5.64
CA ASP A 178 -27.38 13.97 -5.92
C ASP A 178 -26.79 14.69 -4.68
N GLY A 179 -27.32 14.42 -3.48
CA GLY A 179 -26.80 15.00 -2.24
C GLY A 179 -25.38 14.53 -1.88
N LEU A 180 -25.06 13.26 -2.12
CA LEU A 180 -23.72 12.71 -1.92
C LEU A 180 -22.77 13.11 -3.06
N ALA A 181 -23.28 13.18 -4.29
CA ALA A 181 -22.52 13.64 -5.44
C ALA A 181 -22.09 15.11 -5.26
N GLY A 182 -22.96 15.98 -4.77
CA GLY A 182 -22.63 17.37 -4.42
C GLY A 182 -21.62 17.48 -3.28
N ALA A 183 -21.77 16.66 -2.23
CA ALA A 183 -20.85 16.65 -1.10
C ALA A 183 -19.43 16.18 -1.49
N LEU A 184 -19.31 15.20 -2.39
CA LEU A 184 -18.04 14.67 -2.89
C LEU A 184 -17.45 15.50 -4.05
N GLY A 185 -18.30 16.14 -4.85
CA GLY A 185 -17.88 16.98 -5.97
C GLY A 185 -16.99 18.15 -5.55
N GLY A 186 -17.13 18.65 -4.32
CA GLY A 186 -16.24 19.66 -3.74
C GLY A 186 -14.84 19.14 -3.35
N TRP A 187 -14.66 17.83 -3.21
CA TRP A 187 -13.38 17.21 -2.82
C TRP A 187 -12.53 16.77 -4.01
N PHE A 188 -13.16 16.54 -5.16
CA PHE A 188 -12.48 16.07 -6.36
C PHE A 188 -12.38 17.20 -7.39
N PRO A 189 -11.20 17.41 -8.00
CA PRO A 189 -11.09 18.36 -9.10
C PRO A 189 -12.06 18.00 -10.24
N ALA A 190 -12.71 19.01 -10.82
CA ALA A 190 -13.75 18.84 -11.84
C ALA A 190 -13.30 18.01 -13.06
N HIS A 191 -12.00 17.98 -13.37
CA HIS A 191 -11.43 17.21 -14.48
C HIS A 191 -11.24 15.70 -14.21
N ARG A 192 -11.37 15.23 -12.96
CA ARG A 192 -11.10 13.81 -12.61
C ARG A 192 -12.26 12.88 -12.85
N VAL A 193 -13.49 13.34 -12.59
CA VAL A 193 -14.69 12.53 -12.73
C VAL A 193 -14.90 12.06 -14.18
N PRO A 194 -14.73 12.92 -15.22
CA PRO A 194 -14.80 12.47 -16.61
C PRO A 194 -13.78 11.38 -16.96
N GLN A 195 -12.53 11.50 -16.49
CA GLN A 195 -11.49 10.49 -16.73
C GLN A 195 -11.83 9.13 -16.10
N TRP A 196 -12.48 9.14 -14.93
CA TRP A 196 -12.93 7.93 -14.26
C TRP A 196 -14.13 7.29 -14.99
N GLN A 197 -15.05 8.11 -15.49
CA GLN A 197 -16.17 7.66 -16.32
C GLN A 197 -15.67 7.00 -17.61
N ASP A 198 -14.67 7.58 -18.27
CA ASP A 198 -14.09 7.00 -19.49
C ASP A 198 -13.38 5.68 -19.20
N ALA A 199 -12.69 5.56 -18.06
CA ALA A 199 -12.11 4.28 -17.62
C ALA A 199 -13.14 3.19 -17.36
N LEU A 200 -14.27 3.52 -16.72
CA LEU A 200 -15.36 2.57 -16.54
C LEU A 200 -16.00 2.17 -17.87
N ARG A 201 -16.26 3.14 -18.76
CA ARG A 201 -16.78 2.83 -20.10
C ARG A 201 -15.87 1.86 -20.83
N LEU A 202 -14.56 2.08 -20.79
CA LEU A 202 -13.59 1.19 -21.44
C LEU A 202 -13.56 -0.20 -20.80
N ALA A 203 -13.69 -0.28 -19.46
CA ALA A 203 -13.81 -1.54 -18.73
C ALA A 203 -15.11 -2.29 -19.09
N ASP A 204 -16.24 -1.58 -19.23
CA ASP A 204 -17.54 -2.18 -19.59
C ASP A 204 -17.53 -2.76 -21.00
N HIS A 205 -16.80 -2.15 -21.94
CA HIS A 205 -16.65 -2.66 -23.30
C HIS A 205 -15.68 -3.86 -23.38
N HIS A 206 -14.79 -4.03 -22.39
CA HIS A 206 -13.78 -5.08 -22.35
C HIS A 206 -13.64 -5.74 -20.96
N PRO A 207 -14.73 -6.33 -20.40
CA PRO A 207 -14.80 -6.68 -18.98
C PRO A 207 -13.85 -7.81 -18.55
N GLY A 208 -13.50 -8.70 -19.50
CA GLY A 208 -12.63 -9.84 -19.24
C GLY A 208 -11.14 -9.49 -19.20
N LEU A 209 -10.59 -9.15 -20.36
CA LEU A 209 -9.14 -8.97 -20.57
C LEU A 209 -8.69 -7.50 -20.54
N GLY A 210 -9.63 -6.55 -20.50
CA GLY A 210 -9.34 -5.14 -20.69
C GLY A 210 -8.81 -4.81 -22.09
N VAL A 211 -8.32 -3.57 -22.24
CA VAL A 211 -7.68 -3.12 -23.48
C VAL A 211 -6.22 -3.53 -23.62
N GLY A 212 -5.63 -4.11 -22.57
CA GLY A 212 -4.22 -4.46 -22.47
C GLY A 212 -3.42 -3.45 -21.63
N PRO A 213 -2.35 -3.91 -20.94
CA PRO A 213 -1.53 -3.06 -20.08
C PRO A 213 -0.88 -1.91 -20.86
N GLY A 214 -0.90 -0.71 -20.27
CA GLY A 214 -0.32 0.50 -20.85
C GLY A 214 -1.12 1.17 -21.98
N ARG A 215 -2.24 0.59 -22.42
CA ARG A 215 -3.00 1.08 -23.59
C ARG A 215 -4.10 2.08 -23.27
N PHE A 216 -4.35 2.37 -21.99
CA PHE A 216 -5.40 3.30 -21.58
C PHE A 216 -5.19 4.72 -22.16
N GLY A 217 -3.96 5.24 -22.08
CA GLY A 217 -3.63 6.57 -22.59
C GLY A 217 -3.59 6.66 -24.13
N GLU A 218 -3.40 5.54 -24.83
CA GLU A 218 -3.36 5.49 -26.30
C GLU A 218 -4.76 5.56 -26.92
N LEU A 219 -5.77 5.02 -26.23
CA LEU A 219 -7.16 4.96 -26.71
C LEU A 219 -7.98 6.19 -26.31
N GLY A 220 -7.57 6.91 -25.26
CA GLY A 220 -8.22 8.13 -24.80
C GLY A 220 -7.99 9.35 -25.70
N ASP A 221 -6.95 9.33 -26.54
CA ASP A 221 -6.57 10.46 -27.42
C ASP A 221 -7.48 10.58 -28.67
N VAL A 222 -8.27 9.54 -28.97
CA VAL A 222 -9.15 9.49 -30.16
C VAL A 222 -10.34 10.49 -30.05
N GLY A 223 -10.54 11.11 -28.88
CA GLY A 223 -11.62 12.08 -28.60
C GLY A 223 -11.20 13.52 -28.34
N GLY A 224 -9.90 13.88 -28.41
CA GLY A 224 -9.42 15.26 -28.32
C GLY A 224 -9.72 16.04 -27.03
N THR A 225 -10.14 15.37 -25.94
CA THR A 225 -10.57 16.00 -24.68
C THR A 225 -9.67 15.68 -23.47
N LEU A 226 -8.63 14.85 -23.65
CA LEU A 226 -7.72 14.47 -22.58
C LEU A 226 -6.43 15.31 -22.59
N PRO A 227 -5.98 15.83 -21.43
CA PRO A 227 -4.64 16.39 -21.28
C PRO A 227 -3.56 15.32 -21.51
N ALA A 228 -2.37 15.76 -21.93
CA ALA A 228 -1.26 14.99 -22.53
C ALA A 228 -0.78 13.69 -21.83
N ASP A 229 -1.19 13.40 -20.59
CA ASP A 229 -0.81 12.18 -19.87
C ASP A 229 -1.86 11.05 -19.88
N GLY A 230 -3.10 11.31 -20.31
CA GLY A 230 -4.11 10.29 -20.67
C GLY A 230 -4.53 9.24 -19.61
N ARG A 231 -4.08 9.29 -18.36
CA ARG A 231 -4.34 8.27 -17.32
C ARG A 231 -5.55 8.62 -16.43
N PRO A 232 -6.28 7.63 -15.88
CA PRO A 232 -7.44 7.89 -15.03
C PRO A 232 -7.04 8.24 -13.58
N HIS A 233 -5.75 8.36 -13.28
CA HIS A 233 -5.21 8.75 -11.96
C HIS A 233 -5.85 7.98 -10.80
N SER A 234 -6.12 6.69 -11.00
CA SER A 234 -6.70 5.76 -10.04
C SER A 234 -6.29 4.34 -10.42
N ALA A 235 -5.50 3.69 -9.56
CA ALA A 235 -5.00 2.34 -9.82
C ALA A 235 -6.10 1.29 -10.10
N PRO A 236 -7.24 1.24 -9.36
CA PRO A 236 -8.26 0.21 -9.61
C PRO A 236 -9.03 0.43 -10.91
N LEU A 237 -9.32 1.67 -11.31
CA LEU A 237 -9.99 1.95 -12.58
C LEU A 237 -9.04 1.76 -13.76
N GLN A 238 -7.76 2.12 -13.61
CA GLN A 238 -6.74 1.81 -14.61
C GLN A 238 -6.60 0.29 -14.78
N GLN A 239 -6.55 -0.46 -13.68
CA GLN A 239 -6.48 -1.92 -13.70
C GLN A 239 -7.73 -2.55 -14.32
N ALA A 240 -8.91 -2.01 -14.05
CA ALA A 240 -10.16 -2.45 -14.67
C ALA A 240 -10.16 -2.23 -16.19
N ALA A 241 -9.73 -1.05 -16.63
CA ALA A 241 -9.68 -0.71 -18.04
C ALA A 241 -8.60 -1.53 -18.79
N GLU A 242 -7.40 -1.66 -18.23
CA GLU A 242 -6.26 -2.30 -18.89
C GLU A 242 -6.24 -3.83 -18.76
N GLN A 243 -6.68 -4.38 -17.62
CA GLN A 243 -6.57 -5.81 -17.29
C GLN A 243 -7.90 -6.48 -16.97
N GLY A 244 -9.01 -5.75 -17.06
CA GLY A 244 -10.36 -6.26 -16.80
C GLY A 244 -10.62 -6.63 -15.34
N LEU A 245 -11.75 -7.31 -15.11
CA LEU A 245 -12.17 -7.79 -13.79
C LEU A 245 -11.14 -8.72 -13.15
N VAL A 246 -10.40 -9.47 -13.96
CA VAL A 246 -9.35 -10.39 -13.47
C VAL A 246 -8.20 -9.61 -12.86
N GLY A 247 -7.75 -8.52 -13.50
CA GLY A 247 -6.71 -7.65 -12.95
C GLY A 247 -7.10 -7.02 -11.61
N VAL A 248 -8.36 -6.55 -11.49
CA VAL A 248 -8.90 -6.00 -10.24
C VAL A 248 -8.98 -7.07 -9.15
N SER A 249 -9.44 -8.27 -9.52
CA SER A 249 -9.55 -9.42 -8.61
C SER A 249 -8.18 -9.86 -8.07
N LEU A 250 -7.16 -9.86 -8.92
CA LEU A 250 -5.78 -10.18 -8.52
C LEU A 250 -5.20 -9.12 -7.57
N LEU A 251 -5.44 -7.83 -7.84
CA LEU A 251 -5.02 -6.76 -6.94
C LEU A 251 -5.69 -6.87 -5.57
N ALA A 252 -7.02 -7.09 -5.54
CA ALA A 252 -7.77 -7.33 -4.31
C ALA A 252 -7.25 -8.56 -3.57
N ALA A 253 -6.99 -9.67 -4.29
CA ALA A 253 -6.42 -10.87 -3.71
C ALA A 253 -5.04 -10.62 -3.08
N VAL A 254 -4.18 -9.81 -3.72
CA VAL A 254 -2.85 -9.46 -3.17
C VAL A 254 -3.00 -8.68 -1.86
N PHE A 255 -3.90 -7.70 -1.84
CA PHE A 255 -4.18 -6.94 -0.63
C PHE A 255 -4.75 -7.83 0.49
N CYS A 256 -5.74 -8.66 0.19
CA CYS A 256 -6.30 -9.62 1.15
C CYS A 256 -5.25 -10.63 1.64
N TRP A 257 -4.37 -11.11 0.77
CA TRP A 257 -3.27 -12.00 1.15
C TRP A 257 -2.30 -11.32 2.12
N ILE A 258 -1.97 -10.04 1.89
CA ILE A 258 -1.13 -9.26 2.81
C ILE A 258 -1.81 -9.14 4.18
N LEU A 259 -3.10 -8.78 4.23
CA LEU A 259 -3.84 -8.69 5.49
C LEU A 259 -3.94 -10.06 6.19
N TYR A 260 -4.12 -11.13 5.44
CA TYR A 260 -4.10 -12.49 5.98
C TYR A 260 -2.71 -12.88 6.52
N ALA A 261 -1.63 -12.53 5.83
CA ALA A 261 -0.27 -12.74 6.30
C ALA A 261 0.01 -11.92 7.57
N LEU A 262 -0.50 -10.69 7.64
CA LEU A 262 -0.49 -9.87 8.84
C LEU A 262 -1.34 -10.47 9.93
N TRP A 263 -2.46 -11.14 9.66
CA TRP A 263 -3.24 -11.83 10.69
C TRP A 263 -2.50 -13.03 11.28
N ARG A 264 -1.78 -13.79 10.43
CA ARG A 264 -1.00 -14.99 10.82
C ARG A 264 0.41 -14.69 11.34
N SER A 265 0.85 -13.45 11.35
CA SER A 265 2.22 -13.08 11.72
C SER A 265 2.50 -13.27 13.23
N ALA A 266 3.69 -13.74 13.57
CA ALA A 266 4.16 -13.90 14.95
C ALA A 266 4.56 -12.58 15.62
N ARG A 267 4.54 -11.46 14.89
CA ARG A 267 4.80 -10.12 15.44
C ARG A 267 3.72 -9.69 16.43
N PRO A 268 4.05 -8.81 17.39
CA PRO A 268 3.06 -8.26 18.32
C PRO A 268 1.92 -7.57 17.54
N THR A 269 0.70 -7.70 18.06
CA THR A 269 -0.53 -7.13 17.49
C THR A 269 -0.38 -5.67 17.05
N PRO A 270 0.19 -4.73 17.85
CA PRO A 270 0.31 -3.35 17.43
C PRO A 270 1.12 -3.16 16.16
N VAL A 271 2.24 -3.89 15.98
CA VAL A 271 3.08 -3.82 14.76
C VAL A 271 2.31 -4.30 13.52
N ALA A 272 1.51 -5.36 13.66
CA ALA A 272 0.75 -5.88 12.54
C ALA A 272 -0.42 -4.95 12.16
N LEU A 273 -1.08 -4.36 13.15
CA LEU A 273 -2.17 -3.41 12.91
C LEU A 273 -1.66 -2.08 12.35
N THR A 274 -0.50 -1.58 12.79
CA THR A 274 0.12 -0.38 12.21
C THR A 274 0.52 -0.58 10.76
N ALA A 275 1.13 -1.72 10.44
CA ALA A 275 1.47 -2.06 9.06
C ALA A 275 0.20 -2.21 8.21
N GLY A 276 -0.84 -2.87 8.73
CA GLY A 276 -2.13 -2.99 8.07
C GLY A 276 -2.76 -1.62 7.80
N ALA A 277 -2.77 -0.72 8.79
CA ALA A 277 -3.32 0.62 8.64
C ALA A 277 -2.57 1.43 7.57
N ALA A 278 -1.23 1.42 7.59
CA ALA A 278 -0.42 2.10 6.57
C ALA A 278 -0.68 1.56 5.15
N LEU A 279 -0.80 0.23 4.99
CA LEU A 279 -1.10 -0.39 3.69
C LEU A 279 -2.54 -0.13 3.24
N THR A 280 -3.49 0.02 4.18
CA THR A 280 -4.89 0.39 3.89
C THR A 280 -4.99 1.84 3.46
N VAL A 281 -4.29 2.75 4.14
CA VAL A 281 -4.16 4.16 3.73
C VAL A 281 -3.51 4.25 2.36
N LEU A 282 -2.46 3.47 2.09
CA LEU A 282 -1.86 3.37 0.76
C LEU A 282 -2.88 2.88 -0.29
N ALA A 283 -3.68 1.86 0.02
CA ALA A 283 -4.71 1.35 -0.90
C ALA A 283 -5.79 2.41 -1.19
N ALA A 284 -6.20 3.18 -0.18
CA ALA A 284 -7.12 4.30 -0.36
C ALA A 284 -6.49 5.40 -1.24
N LEU A 285 -5.25 5.78 -0.97
CA LEU A 285 -4.49 6.75 -1.79
C LEU A 285 -4.32 6.26 -3.24
N ALA A 286 -4.02 4.97 -3.44
CA ALA A 286 -3.92 4.35 -4.76
C ALA A 286 -5.26 4.28 -5.49
N SER A 287 -6.38 4.25 -4.75
CA SER A 287 -7.71 4.29 -5.37
C SER A 287 -8.00 5.67 -5.97
N VAL A 288 -7.45 6.74 -5.37
CA VAL A 288 -7.61 8.14 -5.82
C VAL A 288 -6.38 8.71 -6.50
N SER A 289 -5.34 7.94 -6.80
CA SER A 289 -4.11 8.46 -7.42
C SER A 289 -3.34 7.37 -8.14
N ASN A 290 -2.23 7.73 -8.78
CA ASN A 290 -1.30 6.78 -9.39
C ASN A 290 -0.15 6.36 -8.46
N ALA A 291 -0.37 6.33 -7.14
CA ALA A 291 0.67 6.06 -6.15
C ALA A 291 1.42 4.73 -6.40
N LEU A 292 0.73 3.69 -6.87
CA LEU A 292 1.33 2.38 -7.14
C LEU A 292 2.21 2.33 -8.40
N SER A 293 2.14 3.34 -9.27
CA SER A 293 3.09 3.42 -10.40
C SER A 293 4.49 3.86 -9.97
N PHE A 294 4.66 4.38 -8.75
CA PHE A 294 5.96 4.75 -8.23
C PHE A 294 6.66 3.55 -7.59
N THR A 295 7.75 3.10 -8.22
CA THR A 295 8.57 1.98 -7.73
C THR A 295 8.99 2.11 -6.26
N PRO A 296 9.38 3.29 -5.75
CA PRO A 296 9.71 3.43 -4.33
C PRO A 296 8.52 3.15 -3.40
N VAL A 297 7.30 3.48 -3.82
CA VAL A 297 6.08 3.26 -3.04
C VAL A 297 5.73 1.77 -3.00
N THR A 298 5.79 1.07 -4.14
CA THR A 298 5.52 -0.38 -4.20
C THR A 298 6.59 -1.20 -3.48
N ALA A 299 7.86 -0.82 -3.62
CA ALA A 299 8.95 -1.40 -2.83
C ALA A 299 8.77 -1.16 -1.33
N GLY A 300 8.41 0.07 -0.94
CA GLY A 300 8.15 0.43 0.47
C GLY A 300 6.98 -0.33 1.08
N ALA A 301 5.89 -0.53 0.33
CA ALA A 301 4.77 -1.36 0.74
C ALA A 301 5.19 -2.81 0.99
N GLY A 302 6.01 -3.36 0.08
CA GLY A 302 6.60 -4.69 0.22
C GLY A 302 7.47 -4.79 1.47
N LEU A 303 8.39 -3.84 1.66
CA LEU A 303 9.28 -3.77 2.82
C LEU A 303 8.51 -3.75 4.14
N LEU A 304 7.48 -2.89 4.25
CA LEU A 304 6.66 -2.77 5.45
C LEU A 304 5.90 -4.08 5.76
N ALA A 305 5.28 -4.68 4.74
CA ALA A 305 4.63 -5.99 4.87
C ALA A 305 5.63 -7.08 5.27
N GLY A 306 6.86 -7.03 4.74
CA GLY A 306 7.95 -7.95 5.07
C GLY A 306 8.38 -7.82 6.54
N TRP A 307 8.65 -6.59 7.02
CA TRP A 307 9.04 -6.34 8.41
C TRP A 307 7.98 -6.81 9.41
N ALA A 308 6.71 -6.55 9.10
CA ALA A 308 5.57 -6.91 9.93
C ALA A 308 5.20 -8.40 9.89
N THR A 309 5.71 -9.16 8.90
CA THR A 309 5.53 -10.63 8.79
C THR A 309 6.80 -11.43 9.06
N ALA A 310 7.92 -10.77 9.34
CA ALA A 310 9.18 -11.41 9.70
C ALA A 310 9.06 -12.23 10.99
N ARG A 311 9.69 -13.40 11.01
CA ARG A 311 9.80 -14.25 12.21
C ARG A 311 11.14 -13.97 12.90
N PRO A 312 11.16 -13.57 14.19
CA PRO A 312 12.41 -13.35 14.92
C PRO A 312 13.22 -14.65 15.01
N TRP A 313 14.53 -14.57 14.72
CA TRP A 313 15.39 -15.75 14.72
C TRP A 313 15.58 -16.34 16.15
N SER A 314 15.50 -15.50 17.18
CA SER A 314 15.77 -15.91 18.58
C SER A 314 14.84 -17.01 19.14
N ALA A 315 13.62 -17.18 18.60
CA ALA A 315 12.70 -18.24 19.03
C ALA A 315 13.06 -19.65 18.48
N ALA A 316 13.86 -19.71 17.41
CA ALA A 316 14.18 -20.96 16.71
C ALA A 316 15.39 -21.72 17.27
N TRP A 317 16.14 -21.10 18.19
CA TRP A 317 17.31 -21.68 18.86
C TRP A 317 16.93 -22.20 20.25
N SER A 318 16.13 -21.43 21.01
CA SER A 318 15.67 -21.85 22.34
C SER A 318 14.83 -23.14 22.33
N SER A 319 14.10 -23.40 21.24
CA SER A 319 13.30 -24.62 21.06
C SER A 319 14.13 -25.84 20.64
N ARG A 320 15.30 -25.64 20.03
CA ARG A 320 16.19 -26.73 19.59
C ARG A 320 17.08 -27.21 20.74
N ASP A 321 17.54 -26.31 21.60
CA ASP A 321 18.37 -26.66 22.76
C ASP A 321 17.55 -27.28 23.89
N ALA A 322 16.28 -26.90 24.06
CA ALA A 322 15.39 -27.49 25.06
C ALA A 322 15.01 -28.97 24.75
N GLY A 323 15.13 -29.41 23.50
CA GLY A 323 14.81 -30.77 23.07
C GLY A 323 15.95 -31.78 23.18
N GLN A 324 17.20 -31.33 23.43
CA GLN A 324 18.38 -32.21 23.50
C GLN A 324 18.92 -32.45 24.92
N GLY A 325 18.37 -31.79 25.95
CA GLY A 325 18.88 -31.85 27.32
C GLY A 325 18.27 -32.91 28.27
N THR A 326 17.36 -33.78 27.82
CA THR A 326 16.63 -34.72 28.71
C THR A 326 16.81 -36.19 28.33
N GLY A 327 18.02 -36.58 27.95
CA GLY A 327 18.39 -37.97 27.69
C GLY A 327 19.49 -38.47 28.61
N SER A 328 19.12 -39.35 29.55
CA SER A 328 19.99 -40.25 30.33
C SER A 328 20.72 -39.68 31.56
N ASN A 329 20.01 -39.60 32.68
CA ASN A 329 20.60 -39.93 33.97
C ASN A 329 19.61 -40.79 34.78
N ARG A 330 19.68 -42.12 34.63
CA ARG A 330 18.95 -43.07 35.49
C ARG A 330 19.93 -43.61 36.55
N PRO A 331 19.64 -43.49 37.84
CA PRO A 331 20.36 -44.22 38.87
C PRO A 331 19.83 -45.66 39.00
N PHE A 332 20.74 -46.57 39.34
CA PHE A 332 20.55 -48.00 39.61
C PHE A 332 19.49 -48.28 40.70
N PRO A 333 18.75 -49.41 40.61
CA PRO A 333 18.26 -50.11 41.79
C PRO A 333 19.24 -51.23 42.21
N ALA A 334 19.40 -51.37 43.53
CA ALA A 334 20.19 -52.38 44.22
C ALA A 334 19.53 -53.77 44.21
#